data_AF-A0A2U9IUS2-F1
#
_entry.id   AF-A0A2U9IUS2-F1
#
_cell.length_a   1.000
_cell.length_b   1.000
_cell.length_c   1.000
_cell.angle_alpha   90.00
_cell.angle_beta   90.00
_cell.angle_gamma   90.00
#
_symmetry.space_group_name_H-M   'P 1'
#
loop_
_entity.id
_entity.type
_entity.pdbx_description
1 polymer ?
#
loop_
_entity_poly.entity_id
_entity_poly.type
_entity_poly.pdbx_seq_one_letter_code
_entity_poly.pdbx_strand_id
1 'polypeptide(L)'
;MVSYERGTVLQSFSVLVPWIGPAVSTLLVVRRMRDFWNSAPYLLYITPLSFASTVLFTFEYLKQFLLIAVAYSLLSPLLFSYLYSKKFDSMDINVNEYYIEVKLKIPLLSDQVIDPNSLFEKVVGKAVRRLRNPYYNFKLKSLNNCSNLKVSLSENKIIMRRRCGDIIVEVIISNSDTADMKLSISY
;
A
#
# COMPACT_ATOMS: atom_id res chain seq x y z
N MET A 1 -38.95 -34.11 37.87
CA MET A 1 -38.00 -33.16 38.50
C MET A 1 -36.54 -33.42 38.10
N VAL A 2 -36.04 -34.65 38.10
CA VAL A 2 -34.63 -34.99 37.72
C VAL A 2 -34.20 -34.50 36.31
N SER A 3 -35.10 -34.55 35.31
CA SER A 3 -34.84 -33.99 33.96
C SER A 3 -34.69 -32.46 33.96
N TYR A 4 -35.34 -31.79 34.92
CA TYR A 4 -35.35 -30.33 35.03
C TYR A 4 -33.99 -29.83 35.55
N GLU A 5 -33.48 -30.45 36.61
CA GLU A 5 -32.17 -30.16 37.23
C GLU A 5 -30.98 -30.47 36.31
N ARG A 6 -31.03 -31.56 35.54
CA ARG A 6 -29.94 -31.87 34.58
C ARG A 6 -29.80 -30.82 33.50
N GLY A 7 -30.90 -30.26 33.02
CA GLY A 7 -30.85 -29.24 31.97
C GLY A 7 -30.50 -27.85 32.47
N THR A 8 -30.73 -27.50 33.75
CA THR A 8 -30.25 -26.23 34.32
C THR A 8 -28.72 -26.27 34.53
N VAL A 9 -28.19 -27.40 35.00
CA VAL A 9 -26.73 -27.59 35.16
C VAL A 9 -26.01 -27.51 33.81
N LEU A 10 -26.55 -28.16 32.78
CA LEU A 10 -25.95 -28.14 31.43
C LEU A 10 -26.00 -26.74 30.79
N GLN A 11 -27.06 -25.98 31.04
CA GLN A 11 -27.16 -24.58 30.63
C GLN A 11 -26.10 -23.71 31.33
N SER A 12 -25.93 -23.83 32.65
CA SER A 12 -24.92 -23.07 33.39
C SER A 12 -23.48 -23.36 32.94
N PHE A 13 -23.14 -24.61 32.63
CA PHE A 13 -21.80 -24.95 32.15
C PHE A 13 -21.54 -24.48 30.72
N SER A 14 -22.57 -24.46 29.87
CA SER A 14 -22.41 -23.99 28.49
C SER A 14 -22.05 -22.50 28.40
N VAL A 15 -22.49 -21.66 29.35
CA VAL A 15 -22.17 -20.21 29.39
C VAL A 15 -20.68 -19.93 29.64
N LEU A 16 -19.96 -20.88 30.24
CA LEU A 16 -18.53 -20.75 30.55
C LEU A 16 -17.63 -21.07 29.36
N VAL A 17 -18.16 -21.63 28.27
CA VAL A 17 -17.39 -21.90 27.05
C VAL A 17 -17.31 -20.61 26.22
N PRO A 18 -16.11 -20.03 26.04
CA PRO A 18 -15.96 -18.80 25.27
C PRO A 18 -16.45 -18.96 23.82
N TRP A 19 -17.02 -17.90 23.24
CA TRP A 19 -17.42 -17.74 21.83
C TRP A 19 -18.62 -18.58 21.39
N ILE A 20 -18.67 -19.87 21.75
CA ILE A 20 -19.71 -20.83 21.31
C ILE A 20 -20.77 -21.03 22.40
N GLY A 21 -20.35 -21.00 23.67
CA GLY A 21 -21.21 -21.17 24.83
C GLY A 21 -22.42 -20.24 24.95
N PRO A 22 -22.29 -18.94 24.63
CA PRO A 22 -23.41 -17.99 24.66
C PRO A 22 -24.48 -18.37 23.62
N ALA A 23 -24.09 -18.80 22.42
CA ALA A 23 -25.02 -19.22 21.38
C ALA A 23 -25.74 -20.53 21.74
N VAL A 24 -25.02 -21.49 22.33
CA VAL A 24 -25.59 -22.78 22.76
C VAL A 24 -26.53 -22.60 23.95
N SER A 25 -26.14 -21.83 24.97
CA SER A 25 -26.95 -21.56 26.16
C SER A 25 -28.25 -20.81 25.82
N THR A 26 -28.18 -19.77 24.99
CA THR A 26 -29.36 -19.01 24.54
C THR A 26 -30.30 -19.88 23.70
N LEU A 27 -29.77 -20.71 22.80
CA LEU A 27 -30.55 -21.67 22.02
C LEU A 27 -31.24 -22.72 22.91
N LEU A 28 -30.57 -23.24 23.94
CA LEU A 28 -31.16 -24.18 24.89
C LEU A 28 -32.27 -23.54 25.75
N VAL A 29 -32.13 -22.26 26.12
CA VAL A 29 -33.14 -21.52 26.88
C VAL A 29 -34.37 -21.22 26.02
N VAL A 30 -34.17 -20.73 24.80
CA VAL A 30 -35.28 -20.44 23.87
C VAL A 30 -36.02 -21.72 23.48
N ARG A 31 -35.30 -22.83 23.20
CA ARG A 31 -35.94 -24.14 22.95
C ARG A 31 -36.74 -24.66 24.14
N ARG A 32 -36.28 -24.40 25.36
CA ARG A 32 -36.92 -24.85 26.61
C ARG A 32 -38.19 -24.06 26.92
N MET A 33 -38.17 -22.74 26.76
CA MET A 33 -39.31 -21.88 27.10
C MET A 33 -40.32 -21.71 25.97
N ARG A 34 -39.92 -21.96 24.71
CA ARG A 34 -40.74 -21.82 23.48
C ARG A 34 -41.40 -20.44 23.27
N ASP A 35 -41.09 -19.48 24.14
CA ASP A 35 -41.60 -18.12 24.12
C ASP A 35 -40.49 -17.13 24.52
N PHE A 36 -40.40 -16.03 23.78
CA PHE A 36 -39.35 -15.02 23.93
C PHE A 36 -39.52 -14.25 25.24
N TRP A 37 -40.74 -13.87 25.60
CA TRP A 37 -41.00 -13.06 26.79
C TRP A 37 -40.69 -13.82 28.09
N ASN A 38 -40.94 -15.14 28.08
CA ASN A 38 -40.62 -16.01 29.22
C ASN A 38 -39.12 -16.36 29.30
N SER A 39 -38.36 -16.21 28.21
CA SER A 39 -36.91 -16.44 28.19
C SER A 39 -36.08 -15.17 28.41
N ALA A 40 -36.64 -13.99 28.17
CA ALA A 40 -36.00 -12.69 28.35
C ALA A 40 -35.25 -12.49 29.69
N PRO A 41 -35.83 -12.80 30.88
CA PRO A 41 -35.10 -12.61 32.13
C PRO A 41 -33.86 -13.51 32.24
N TYR A 42 -33.91 -14.74 31.72
CA TYR A 42 -32.76 -15.65 31.69
C TYR A 42 -31.68 -15.19 30.71
N LEU A 43 -32.07 -14.64 29.56
CA LEU A 43 -31.14 -14.05 28.59
C LEU A 43 -30.40 -12.84 29.19
N LEU A 44 -31.08 -12.02 30.00
CA LEU A 44 -30.47 -10.89 30.71
C LEU A 44 -29.42 -11.33 31.75
N TYR A 45 -29.54 -12.52 32.32
CA TYR A 45 -28.51 -13.08 33.21
C TYR A 45 -27.38 -13.78 32.43
N ILE A 46 -27.70 -14.47 31.34
CA ILE A 46 -26.72 -15.23 30.55
C ILE A 46 -25.79 -14.31 29.75
N THR A 47 -26.31 -13.20 29.24
CA THR A 47 -25.54 -12.30 28.36
C THR A 47 -24.34 -11.61 29.06
N PRO A 48 -24.45 -11.05 30.28
CA PRO A 48 -23.30 -10.44 30.96
C PRO A 48 -22.26 -11.48 31.39
N LEU A 49 -22.70 -12.66 31.85
CA LEU A 49 -21.80 -13.76 32.24
C LEU A 49 -21.03 -14.31 31.04
N SER A 50 -21.70 -14.45 29.90
CA SER A 50 -21.12 -14.83 28.62
C SER A 50 -20.12 -13.79 28.09
N PHE A 51 -20.47 -12.51 28.20
CA PHE A 51 -19.58 -11.41 27.83
C PHE A 51 -18.34 -11.38 28.73
N ALA A 52 -18.50 -11.53 30.04
CA ALA A 52 -17.39 -11.58 30.99
C ALA A 52 -16.46 -12.77 30.72
N SER A 53 -17.01 -13.98 30.46
CA SER A 53 -16.20 -15.17 30.17
C SER A 53 -15.41 -15.03 28.87
N THR A 54 -16.03 -14.49 27.82
CA THR A 54 -15.36 -14.24 26.55
C THR A 54 -14.29 -13.17 26.66
N VAL A 55 -14.58 -12.03 27.31
CA VAL A 55 -13.62 -10.95 27.52
C VAL A 55 -12.42 -11.46 28.32
N LEU A 56 -12.63 -12.14 29.45
CA LEU A 56 -11.54 -12.68 30.27
C LEU A 56 -10.68 -13.68 29.48
N PHE A 57 -11.31 -14.57 28.70
CA PHE A 57 -10.58 -15.52 27.88
C PHE A 57 -9.78 -14.83 26.77
N THR A 58 -10.36 -13.85 26.06
CA THR A 58 -9.63 -13.07 25.05
C THR A 58 -8.52 -12.23 25.68
N PHE A 59 -8.72 -11.67 26.87
CA PHE A 59 -7.71 -10.84 27.50
C PHE A 59 -6.50 -11.66 27.93
N GLU A 60 -6.69 -12.89 28.44
CA GLU A 60 -5.56 -13.74 28.83
C GLU A 60 -4.91 -14.50 27.67
N TYR A 61 -5.68 -15.01 26.71
CA TYR A 61 -5.11 -15.79 25.61
C TYR A 61 -4.64 -14.93 24.43
N LEU A 62 -5.24 -13.75 24.18
CA LEU A 62 -4.85 -12.85 23.07
C LEU A 62 -3.95 -11.68 23.49
N LYS A 63 -3.53 -11.58 24.75
CA LYS A 63 -2.62 -10.52 25.24
C LYS A 63 -1.36 -10.37 24.40
N GLN A 64 -0.76 -11.50 24.00
CA GLN A 64 0.44 -11.51 23.15
C GLN A 64 0.12 -11.03 21.73
N PHE A 65 -1.04 -11.35 21.17
CA PHE A 65 -1.48 -10.90 19.85
C PHE A 65 -1.82 -9.40 19.82
N LEU A 66 -2.35 -8.84 20.91
CA LEU A 66 -2.59 -7.40 21.04
C LEU A 66 -1.28 -6.61 20.98
N LEU A 67 -0.23 -7.04 21.69
CA LEU A 67 1.09 -6.39 21.63
C LEU A 67 1.72 -6.49 20.23
N ILE A 68 1.61 -7.65 19.58
CA ILE A 68 2.09 -7.84 18.20
C ILE A 68 1.32 -6.93 17.23
N ALA A 69 -0.01 -6.83 17.37
CA ALA A 69 -0.83 -5.97 16.52
C ALA A 69 -0.51 -4.49 16.70
N VAL A 70 -0.25 -4.03 17.93
CA VAL A 70 0.17 -2.65 18.23
C VAL A 70 1.58 -2.37 17.69
N ALA A 71 2.53 -3.30 17.86
CA ALA A 71 3.87 -3.15 17.29
C ALA A 71 3.82 -3.08 15.76
N TYR A 72 2.99 -3.92 15.11
CA TYR A 72 2.80 -3.92 13.67
C TYR A 72 2.16 -2.62 13.17
N SER A 73 1.14 -2.11 13.85
CA SER A 73 0.46 -0.86 13.45
C SER A 73 1.36 0.37 13.60
N LEU A 74 2.29 0.36 14.55
CA LEU A 74 3.28 1.44 14.72
C LEU A 74 4.44 1.35 13.71
N LEU A 75 4.96 0.15 13.45
CA LEU A 75 6.14 -0.02 12.60
C LEU A 75 5.80 -0.06 11.11
N SER A 76 4.62 -0.57 10.73
CA SER A 76 4.27 -0.74 9.32
C SER A 76 4.24 0.58 8.52
N PRO A 77 3.67 1.71 9.00
CA PRO A 77 3.65 2.94 8.21
C PRO A 77 5.06 3.49 7.97
N LEU A 78 5.93 3.42 8.98
CA LEU A 78 7.33 3.84 8.87
C LEU A 78 8.08 2.97 7.86
N LEU A 79 7.96 1.65 7.98
CA LEU A 79 8.64 0.72 7.08
C LEU A 79 8.16 0.87 5.64
N PHE A 80 6.84 1.01 5.42
CA PHE A 80 6.28 1.27 4.09
C PHE A 80 6.76 2.62 3.55
N SER A 81 6.69 3.69 4.32
CA SER A 81 7.13 5.02 3.87
C SER A 81 8.60 5.03 3.44
N TYR A 82 9.48 4.38 4.21
CA TYR A 82 10.91 4.26 3.90
C TYR A 82 11.18 3.42 2.65
N LEU A 83 10.50 2.28 2.50
CA LEU A 83 10.62 1.45 1.30
C LEU A 83 10.12 2.17 0.05
N TYR A 84 9.02 2.93 0.17
CA TYR A 84 8.50 3.73 -0.94
C TYR A 84 9.39 4.93 -1.25
N SER A 85 9.94 5.63 -0.25
CA SER A 85 10.82 6.79 -0.47
C SER A 85 12.08 6.40 -1.24
N LYS A 86 12.71 5.28 -0.90
CA LYS A 86 13.90 4.78 -1.60
C LYS A 86 13.70 4.58 -3.11
N LYS A 87 12.47 4.31 -3.55
CA LYS A 87 12.15 4.19 -4.98
C LYS A 87 12.23 5.55 -5.70
N PHE A 88 12.00 6.64 -4.99
CA PHE A 88 11.94 8.00 -5.52
C PHE A 88 13.20 8.83 -5.24
N ASP A 89 14.16 8.35 -4.45
CA ASP A 89 15.45 9.04 -4.17
C ASP A 89 16.26 9.43 -5.43
N SER A 90 15.97 8.81 -6.58
CA SER A 90 16.63 9.13 -7.87
C SER A 90 15.89 10.15 -8.73
N MET A 91 14.79 10.72 -8.23
CA MET A 91 13.89 11.63 -8.94
C MET A 91 13.72 12.94 -8.18
N ASP A 92 14.29 14.02 -8.71
CA ASP A 92 14.07 15.37 -8.21
C ASP A 92 13.01 16.06 -9.07
N ILE A 93 11.96 16.57 -8.44
CA ILE A 93 10.90 17.33 -9.10
C ILE A 93 11.07 18.80 -8.70
N ASN A 94 11.37 19.64 -9.68
CA ASN A 94 11.41 21.09 -9.50
C ASN A 94 10.23 21.71 -10.22
N VAL A 95 9.40 22.46 -9.49
CA VAL A 95 8.20 23.10 -10.02
C VAL A 95 8.47 24.59 -10.12
N ASN A 96 8.36 25.13 -11.32
CA ASN A 96 8.39 26.57 -11.59
C ASN A 96 7.01 27.00 -12.11
N GLU A 97 6.70 28.30 -12.07
CA GLU A 97 5.42 28.86 -12.53
C GLU A 97 5.07 28.49 -13.98
N TYR A 98 6.08 28.28 -14.82
CA TYR A 98 5.91 28.06 -16.25
C TYR A 98 6.16 26.62 -16.69
N TYR A 99 6.78 25.79 -15.85
CA TYR A 99 7.14 24.42 -16.22
C TYR A 99 7.37 23.51 -15.01
N ILE A 100 7.18 22.21 -15.23
CA ILE A 100 7.59 21.15 -14.30
C ILE A 100 8.85 20.51 -14.85
N GLU A 101 9.94 20.56 -14.07
CA GLU A 101 11.21 19.91 -14.35
C GLU A 101 11.33 18.62 -13.54
N VAL A 102 11.44 17.49 -14.22
CA VAL A 102 11.76 16.21 -13.57
C VAL A 102 13.18 15.82 -13.94
N LYS A 103 14.06 15.73 -12.94
CA LYS A 103 15.44 15.26 -13.07
C LYS A 103 15.53 13.82 -12.58
N LEU A 104 15.96 12.91 -13.44
CA LEU A 104 16.10 11.49 -13.14
C LEU A 104 17.53 11.03 -13.36
N LYS A 105 18.12 10.43 -12.33
CA LYS A 105 19.43 9.78 -12.41
C LYS A 105 19.26 8.31 -12.79
N ILE A 106 19.75 7.93 -13.97
CA ILE A 106 19.56 6.59 -14.53
C ILE A 106 20.93 5.94 -14.73
N PRO A 107 21.24 4.83 -14.04
CA PRO A 107 22.48 4.12 -14.29
C PRO A 107 22.49 3.52 -15.70
N LEU A 108 23.55 3.81 -16.43
CA LEU A 108 23.86 3.22 -17.72
C LEU A 108 24.49 1.85 -17.46
N LEU A 109 23.88 0.80 -18.00
CA LEU A 109 24.54 -0.51 -18.07
C LEU A 109 25.49 -0.41 -19.26
N SER A 110 26.77 -0.76 -19.06
CA SER A 110 27.90 -0.56 -19.98
C SER A 110 27.84 -1.40 -21.27
N ASP A 111 26.64 -1.61 -21.82
CA ASP A 111 26.50 -2.19 -23.14
C ASP A 111 26.87 -1.12 -24.15
N GLN A 112 27.84 -1.42 -25.01
CA GLN A 112 28.31 -0.55 -26.09
C GLN A 112 27.13 -0.09 -26.96
N VAL A 113 26.63 1.12 -26.72
CA VAL A 113 25.59 1.72 -27.55
C VAL A 113 26.26 2.59 -28.61
N ILE A 114 26.26 2.11 -29.85
CA ILE A 114 26.92 2.75 -31.00
C ILE A 114 26.05 3.88 -31.60
N ASP A 115 24.73 3.85 -31.38
CA ASP A 115 23.78 4.82 -31.95
C ASP A 115 23.13 5.74 -30.89
N PRO A 116 23.32 7.07 -30.95
CA PRO A 116 22.73 8.03 -30.01
C PRO A 116 21.19 8.00 -29.97
N ASN A 117 20.51 7.64 -31.06
CA ASN A 117 19.04 7.49 -31.03
C ASN A 117 18.61 6.33 -30.13
N SER A 118 19.25 5.17 -30.28
CA SER A 118 18.97 3.98 -29.47
C SER A 118 19.30 4.20 -27.98
N LEU A 119 20.36 4.95 -27.69
CA LEU A 119 20.75 5.36 -26.35
C LEU A 119 19.66 6.23 -25.71
N PHE A 120 19.20 7.23 -26.45
CA PHE A 120 18.14 8.12 -26.01
C PHE A 120 16.85 7.34 -25.69
N GLU A 121 16.41 6.45 -26.58
CA GLU A 121 15.20 5.65 -26.36
C GLU A 121 15.33 4.69 -25.17
N LYS A 122 16.51 4.07 -24.96
CA LYS A 122 16.77 3.19 -23.80
C LYS A 122 16.69 3.99 -22.49
N VAL A 123 17.27 5.18 -22.45
CA VAL A 123 17.24 6.06 -21.26
C VAL A 123 15.82 6.56 -21.00
N VAL A 124 15.14 7.08 -22.02
CA VAL A 124 13.76 7.58 -21.91
C VAL A 124 12.79 6.47 -21.54
N GLY A 125 12.90 5.27 -22.12
CA GLY A 125 12.07 4.12 -21.78
C GLY A 125 12.22 3.69 -20.32
N LYS A 126 13.46 3.69 -19.79
CA LYS A 126 13.72 3.44 -18.36
C LYS A 126 13.14 4.56 -17.48
N ALA A 127 13.30 5.81 -17.90
CA ALA A 127 12.81 6.98 -17.18
C ALA A 127 11.28 7.01 -17.08
N VAL A 128 10.58 6.81 -18.21
CA VAL A 128 9.12 6.81 -18.30
C VAL A 128 8.50 5.74 -17.41
N ARG A 129 9.14 4.56 -17.28
CA ARG A 129 8.70 3.53 -16.34
C ARG A 129 8.77 3.98 -14.87
N ARG A 130 9.78 4.78 -14.50
CA ARG A 130 9.90 5.37 -13.16
C ARG A 130 8.93 6.53 -12.94
N LEU A 131 8.67 7.30 -13.99
CA LEU A 131 7.78 8.48 -14.02
C LEU A 131 6.28 8.16 -14.07
N ARG A 132 5.89 6.88 -14.18
CA ARG A 132 4.49 6.45 -14.36
C ARG A 132 3.65 6.67 -13.10
N ASN A 133 3.42 7.93 -12.78
CA ASN A 133 2.49 8.40 -11.76
C ASN A 133 1.14 8.71 -12.47
N PRO A 134 -0.01 8.32 -11.90
CA PRO A 134 -1.34 8.62 -12.46
C PRO A 134 -1.52 10.10 -12.82
N TYR A 135 -0.92 11.02 -12.07
CA TYR A 135 -1.02 12.47 -12.29
C TYR A 135 -0.41 12.92 -13.64
N TYR A 136 0.72 12.34 -14.04
CA TYR A 136 1.42 12.72 -15.28
C TYR A 136 1.06 11.84 -16.48
N ASN A 137 0.28 10.78 -16.26
CA ASN A 137 0.01 9.75 -17.27
C ASN A 137 -0.67 10.31 -18.53
N PHE A 138 -1.53 11.33 -18.39
CA PHE A 138 -2.16 11.99 -19.53
C PHE A 138 -1.17 12.83 -20.35
N LYS A 139 -0.33 13.62 -19.68
CA LYS A 139 0.70 14.44 -20.36
C LYS A 139 1.77 13.55 -21.00
N LEU A 140 2.15 12.44 -20.37
CA LEU A 140 3.13 11.48 -20.91
C LEU A 140 2.68 10.78 -22.21
N LYS A 141 1.39 10.77 -22.57
CA LYS A 141 0.93 10.24 -23.88
C LYS A 141 1.50 11.00 -25.07
N SER A 142 1.85 12.28 -24.88
CA SER A 142 2.45 13.14 -25.91
C SER A 142 3.88 12.70 -26.32
N LEU A 143 4.53 11.85 -25.52
CA LEU A 143 5.84 11.27 -25.84
C LEU A 143 5.83 10.35 -27.08
N ASN A 144 4.66 9.99 -27.61
CA ASN A 144 4.58 9.21 -28.85
C ASN A 144 4.78 10.07 -30.12
N ASN A 145 4.59 11.39 -30.03
CA ASN A 145 4.69 12.32 -31.16
C ASN A 145 5.90 13.25 -31.00
N CYS A 146 7.09 12.73 -31.27
CA CYS A 146 8.34 13.46 -31.06
C CYS A 146 9.02 13.90 -32.35
N SER A 147 9.62 15.09 -32.34
CA SER A 147 10.48 15.62 -33.41
C SER A 147 11.77 14.82 -33.56
N ASN A 148 12.57 15.16 -34.56
CA ASN A 148 13.93 14.63 -34.74
C ASN A 148 14.81 14.91 -33.49
N LEU A 149 15.73 13.99 -33.21
CA LEU A 149 16.69 14.11 -32.12
C LEU A 149 17.74 15.17 -32.47
N LYS A 150 17.99 16.10 -31.55
CA LYS A 150 19.10 17.05 -31.62
C LYS A 150 20.20 16.55 -30.68
N VAL A 151 21.38 16.29 -31.22
CA VAL A 151 22.55 15.86 -30.45
C VAL A 151 23.56 16.99 -30.47
N SER A 152 24.01 17.40 -29.29
CA SER A 152 25.13 18.34 -29.12
C SER A 152 26.22 17.69 -28.29
N LEU A 153 27.42 17.66 -28.85
CA LEU A 153 28.62 17.14 -28.21
C LEU A 153 29.37 18.29 -27.55
N SER A 154 29.76 18.11 -26.30
CA SER A 154 30.63 19.02 -25.55
C SER A 154 31.76 18.18 -24.94
N GLU A 155 32.90 18.80 -24.63
CA GLU A 155 34.17 18.11 -24.31
C GLU A 155 34.04 16.95 -23.30
N ASN A 156 33.11 17.03 -22.35
CA ASN A 156 32.88 16.01 -21.31
C ASN A 156 31.44 15.51 -21.19
N LYS A 157 30.55 15.85 -22.15
CA LYS A 157 29.14 15.48 -22.08
C LYS A 157 28.47 15.36 -23.44
N ILE A 158 27.56 14.40 -23.55
CA ILE A 158 26.64 14.27 -24.67
C ILE A 158 25.28 14.77 -24.21
N ILE A 159 24.75 15.79 -24.89
CA ILE A 159 23.41 16.32 -24.64
C ILE A 159 22.52 15.92 -25.82
N MET A 160 21.48 15.16 -25.52
CA MET A 160 20.49 14.69 -26.48
C MET A 160 19.13 15.30 -26.15
N ARG A 161 18.55 16.05 -27.08
CA ARG A 161 17.30 16.77 -26.86
C ARG A 161 16.25 16.37 -27.90
N ARG A 162 15.05 16.06 -27.43
CA ARG A 162 13.88 15.76 -28.27
C ARG A 162 12.67 16.54 -27.76
N ARG A 163 11.88 17.11 -28.68
CA ARG A 163 10.64 17.80 -28.35
C ARG A 163 9.46 16.91 -28.74
N CYS A 164 8.55 16.69 -27.82
CA CYS A 164 7.37 15.84 -27.99
C CYS A 164 6.13 16.67 -27.61
N GLY A 165 5.66 17.49 -28.54
CA GLY A 165 4.63 18.50 -28.30
C GLY A 165 5.05 19.53 -27.23
N ASP A 166 4.35 19.50 -26.10
CA ASP A 166 4.52 20.37 -24.93
C ASP A 166 5.59 19.88 -23.95
N ILE A 167 6.16 18.70 -24.22
CA ILE A 167 7.22 18.10 -23.41
C ILE A 167 8.56 18.25 -24.12
N ILE A 168 9.56 18.74 -23.39
CA ILE A 168 10.95 18.78 -23.84
C ILE A 168 11.73 17.77 -23.00
N VAL A 169 12.29 16.76 -23.67
CA VAL A 169 13.11 15.74 -23.05
C VAL A 169 14.57 16.03 -23.39
N GLU A 170 15.39 16.15 -22.36
CA GLU A 170 16.82 16.37 -22.47
C GLU A 170 17.51 15.26 -21.66
N VAL A 171 18.46 14.58 -22.29
CA VAL A 171 19.28 13.54 -21.66
C VAL A 171 20.72 14.01 -21.73
N ILE A 172 21.34 14.14 -20.56
CA ILE A 172 22.72 14.56 -20.39
C ILE A 172 23.51 13.36 -19.87
N ILE A 173 24.52 12.95 -20.63
CA ILE A 173 25.42 11.87 -20.23
C ILE A 173 26.78 12.50 -19.99
N SER A 174 27.22 12.55 -18.74
CA SER A 174 28.58 12.88 -18.33
C SER A 174 29.43 11.61 -18.26
N ASN A 175 30.77 11.73 -18.15
CA ASN A 175 31.73 10.61 -18.01
C ASN A 175 31.47 9.64 -16.82
N SER A 176 30.42 9.86 -16.03
CA SER A 176 29.95 8.94 -15.01
C SER A 176 28.95 7.96 -15.62
N ASP A 177 28.86 6.73 -15.09
CA ASP A 177 27.89 5.69 -15.50
C ASP A 177 26.41 6.06 -15.24
N THR A 178 26.07 7.34 -15.21
CA THR A 178 24.77 7.90 -14.88
C THR A 178 24.34 8.88 -15.97
N ALA A 179 23.16 8.64 -16.54
CA ALA A 179 22.47 9.60 -17.38
C ALA A 179 21.52 10.45 -16.55
N ASP A 180 21.62 11.76 -16.69
CA ASP A 180 20.68 12.72 -16.13
C ASP A 180 19.61 13.03 -17.19
N MET A 181 18.37 12.66 -16.92
CA MET A 181 17.25 13.03 -17.77
C MET A 181 16.50 14.21 -17.16
N LYS A 182 16.38 15.29 -17.91
CA LYS A 182 15.54 16.45 -17.61
C LYS A 182 14.30 16.42 -18.50
N LEU A 183 13.13 16.37 -17.88
CA LEU A 183 11.85 16.44 -18.58
C LEU A 183 11.16 17.75 -18.18
N SER A 184 10.93 18.64 -19.15
CA SER A 184 10.26 19.93 -18.95
C SER A 184 8.87 19.86 -19.57
N ILE A 185 7.84 20.03 -18.75
CA ILE A 185 6.43 20.03 -19.17
C ILE A 185 5.90 21.46 -19.04
N SER A 186 5.45 22.08 -20.13
CA SER A 186 4.71 23.34 -20.04
C SER A 186 3.32 23.13 -19.44
N TYR A 187 2.83 24.13 -18.71
CA TYR A 187 1.51 24.08 -18.08
C TYR A 187 0.38 23.90 -19.09
#